data_AF-A0A0A1FCX4-F1
#
_entry.id   AF-A0A0A1FCX4-F1
#
_cell.length_a   1.000
_cell.length_b   1.000
_cell.length_c   1.000
_cell.angle_alpha   90.00
_cell.angle_beta   90.00
_cell.angle_gamma   90.00
#
_symmetry.space_group_name_H-M   'P 1'
#
loop_
_entity.id
_entity.type
_entity.pdbx_description
1 polymer ?
#
loop_
_entity_poly.entity_id
_entity_poly.type
_entity_poly.pdbx_seq_one_letter_code
_entity_poly.pdbx_strand_id
1 'polypeptide(L)'
;METAPAKIALVTSTQAPAQIRVLKKAHITLDTGYERDIALDSIWRYAGDLPQGQVFRPVKSVFTIEGLQVHEAYLVISEAALVGFYLPGESNYSALSHHVALTIGNVSND
;
A
#
# COMPACT_ATOMS: atom_id res chain seq x y z
N MET A 1 14.28 -4.60 -21.75
CA MET A 1 13.29 -5.49 -21.12
C MET A 1 12.06 -4.64 -20.85
N GLU A 2 10.92 -5.01 -21.42
CA GLU A 2 9.68 -4.21 -21.38
C GLU A 2 8.93 -4.56 -20.10
N THR A 3 8.84 -3.62 -19.16
CA THR A 3 8.03 -3.77 -17.94
C THR A 3 6.56 -3.63 -18.33
N ALA A 4 5.85 -4.76 -18.37
CA ALA A 4 4.40 -4.76 -18.56
C ALA A 4 3.72 -3.97 -17.42
N PRO A 5 2.71 -3.13 -17.71
CA PRO A 5 2.03 -2.33 -16.69
C PRO A 5 1.38 -3.23 -15.63
N ALA A 6 1.51 -2.83 -14.37
CA ALA A 6 0.89 -3.54 -13.25
C ALA A 6 -0.61 -3.22 -13.22
N LYS A 7 -1.44 -4.12 -13.78
CA LYS A 7 -2.90 -3.97 -13.75
C LYS A 7 -3.46 -4.69 -12.52
N ILE A 8 -4.18 -3.96 -11.66
CA ILE A 8 -4.91 -4.55 -10.55
C ILE A 8 -6.03 -5.44 -11.10
N ALA A 9 -6.11 -6.69 -10.62
CA ALA A 9 -7.24 -7.57 -10.90
C ALA A 9 -8.44 -7.17 -10.03
N LEU A 10 -9.59 -6.93 -10.65
CA LEU A 10 -10.86 -6.78 -9.93
C LEU A 10 -11.31 -8.17 -9.48
N VAL A 11 -11.21 -8.47 -8.18
CA VAL A 11 -11.74 -9.72 -7.63
C VAL A 11 -13.25 -9.65 -7.43
N THR A 12 -13.95 -10.68 -7.91
CA THR A 12 -15.36 -11.02 -7.64
C THR A 12 -15.53 -11.72 -6.27
N SER A 13 -14.75 -11.34 -5.26
CA SER A 13 -14.84 -11.95 -3.92
C SER A 13 -15.93 -11.29 -3.09
N THR A 14 -16.84 -12.10 -2.54
CA THR A 14 -17.99 -11.73 -1.67
C THR A 14 -17.58 -11.21 -0.28
N GLN A 15 -16.37 -10.70 -0.11
CA GLN A 15 -15.90 -10.15 1.15
C GLN A 15 -16.09 -8.64 1.11
N ALA A 16 -16.81 -8.09 2.09
CA ALA A 16 -16.97 -6.63 2.26
C ALA A 16 -15.60 -5.93 2.13
N PRO A 17 -15.52 -4.73 1.53
CA PRO A 17 -14.25 -4.07 1.25
C PRO A 17 -13.44 -3.95 2.53
N ALA A 18 -12.45 -4.83 2.68
CA ALA A 18 -11.71 -4.96 3.92
C ALA A 18 -11.00 -3.64 4.18
N GLN A 19 -11.38 -2.97 5.26
CA GLN A 19 -10.62 -1.86 5.77
C GLN A 19 -9.70 -2.37 6.85
N ILE A 20 -8.45 -1.92 6.78
CA ILE A 20 -7.45 -2.17 7.81
C ILE A 20 -7.14 -0.86 8.53
N ARG A 21 -6.82 -0.98 9.81
CA ARG A 21 -6.25 0.09 10.62
C ARG A 21 -4.84 -0.28 11.01
N VAL A 22 -3.95 0.68 10.91
CA VAL A 22 -2.57 0.55 11.40
C VAL A 22 -2.59 0.72 12.92
N LEU A 23 -2.19 -0.34 13.64
CA LEU A 23 -2.23 -0.40 15.12
C LEU A 23 -0.89 0.02 15.76
N LYS A 24 0.16 0.16 14.96
CA LYS A 24 1.47 0.68 15.37
C LYS A 24 2.07 1.49 14.23
N LYS A 25 2.55 2.70 14.55
CA LYS A 25 3.29 3.54 13.60
C LYS A 25 4.44 2.72 12.99
N ALA A 26 4.53 2.72 11.67
CA ALA A 26 5.62 2.09 10.94
C ALA A 26 6.42 3.14 10.19
N HIS A 27 7.74 2.99 10.18
CA HIS A 27 8.65 3.88 9.48
C HIS A 27 9.13 3.19 8.20
N ILE A 28 9.14 3.93 7.09
CA ILE A 28 9.59 3.46 5.78
C ILE A 28 10.78 4.30 5.33
N THR A 29 11.74 3.64 4.68
CA THR A 29 12.87 4.28 4.01
C THR A 29 12.91 3.75 2.58
N LEU A 30 12.83 4.66 1.61
CA LEU A 30 12.98 4.31 0.19
C LEU A 30 14.46 4.29 -0.19
N ASP A 31 14.78 3.68 -1.32
CA ASP A 31 16.16 3.63 -1.85
C ASP A 31 16.75 5.02 -2.14
N THR A 32 15.87 6.01 -2.33
CA THR A 32 16.27 7.43 -2.48
C THR A 32 16.74 8.06 -1.17
N GLY A 33 16.63 7.36 -0.04
CA GLY A 33 16.84 7.90 1.30
C GLY A 33 15.65 8.68 1.83
N TYR A 34 14.57 8.80 1.06
CA TYR A 34 13.34 9.41 1.54
C TYR A 34 12.71 8.57 2.64
N GLU A 35 12.41 9.23 3.75
CA GLU A 35 11.78 8.62 4.91
C GLU A 35 10.34 9.11 5.04
N ARG A 36 9.46 8.20 5.44
CA ARG A 36 8.07 8.53 5.75
C ARG A 36 7.51 7.60 6.79
N ASP A 37 6.46 8.07 7.45
CA ASP A 37 5.72 7.26 8.40
C ASP A 37 4.38 6.83 7.84
N ILE A 38 4.03 5.57 8.11
CA ILE A 38 2.64 5.11 8.10
C ILE A 38 2.09 5.37 9.50
N ALA A 39 1.18 6.34 9.58
CA ALA A 39 0.65 6.83 10.85
C ALA A 39 -0.14 5.74 11.60
N LEU A 40 -0.01 5.74 12.93
CA LEU A 40 -0.92 5.05 13.83
C LEU A 40 -2.37 5.48 13.54
N ASP A 41 -3.31 4.55 13.67
CA ASP A 41 -4.75 4.71 13.42
C ASP A 41 -5.14 5.11 11.99
N SER A 42 -4.18 5.20 11.06
CA SER A 42 -4.50 5.40 9.64
C SER A 42 -5.34 4.21 9.12
N ILE A 43 -6.39 4.55 8.36
CA ILE A 43 -7.31 3.58 7.78
C ILE A 43 -7.01 3.44 6.29
N TRP A 44 -6.93 2.19 5.85
CA TRP A 44 -6.68 1.84 4.46
C TRP A 44 -7.74 0.89 3.97
N ARG A 45 -8.23 1.11 2.75
CA ARG A 45 -9.27 0.30 2.13
C ARG A 45 -8.67 -0.56 1.05
N TYR A 46 -9.03 -1.84 1.04
CA TYR A 46 -8.71 -2.74 -0.04
C TYR A 46 -9.06 -2.16 -1.42
N ALA A 47 -8.12 -2.23 -2.35
CA ALA A 47 -8.21 -1.66 -3.70
C ALA A 47 -8.02 -2.73 -4.80
N GLY A 48 -7.51 -3.91 -4.47
CA GLY A 48 -7.38 -5.07 -5.36
C GLY A 48 -6.07 -5.84 -5.11
N ASP A 49 -5.71 -6.74 -6.02
CA ASP A 49 -4.53 -7.60 -5.89
C ASP A 49 -3.47 -7.30 -6.97
N LEU A 50 -2.20 -7.52 -6.58
CA LEU A 50 -1.04 -7.67 -7.45
C LEU A 50 -0.34 -9.00 -7.16
N PRO A 51 0.50 -9.52 -8.07
CA PRO A 51 1.30 -10.72 -7.80
C PRO A 51 2.14 -10.63 -6.51
N GLN A 52 2.53 -9.41 -6.12
CA GLN A 52 3.35 -9.13 -4.94
C GLN A 52 2.53 -9.06 -3.64
N GLY A 53 1.22 -8.87 -3.70
CA GLY A 53 0.37 -8.75 -2.52
C GLY A 53 -0.92 -7.96 -2.74
N GLN A 54 -1.63 -7.72 -1.63
CA GLN A 54 -2.89 -6.99 -1.61
C GLN A 54 -2.64 -5.48 -1.59
N VAL A 55 -3.38 -4.74 -2.41
CA VAL A 55 -3.29 -3.28 -2.54
C VAL A 55 -4.30 -2.60 -1.63
N PHE A 56 -3.85 -1.64 -0.83
CA PHE A 56 -4.69 -0.85 0.05
C PHE A 56 -4.49 0.65 -0.18
N ARG A 57 -5.58 1.37 -0.47
CA ARG A 57 -5.57 2.82 -0.66
C ARG A 57 -5.90 3.55 0.65
N PRO A 58 -5.33 4.75 0.90
CA PRO A 58 -5.63 5.51 2.09
C PRO A 58 -7.10 5.98 2.09
N VAL A 59 -7.69 6.08 3.28
CA VAL A 59 -9.07 6.55 3.48
C VAL A 59 -9.05 7.95 4.06
N LYS A 60 -9.86 8.86 3.48
CA LYS A 60 -9.96 10.28 3.89
C LYS A 60 -8.62 11.02 3.93
N SER A 61 -7.61 10.53 3.21
CA SER A 61 -6.29 11.11 3.12
C SER A 61 -5.63 10.70 1.80
N VAL A 62 -4.56 11.39 1.43
CA VAL A 62 -3.66 11.01 0.33
C VAL A 62 -2.33 10.63 0.96
N PHE A 63 -1.79 9.48 0.57
CA PHE A 63 -0.45 9.08 0.93
C PHE A 63 0.44 9.22 -0.30
N THR A 64 1.61 9.81 -0.12
CA THR A 64 2.57 10.01 -1.20
C THR A 64 3.91 9.41 -0.83
N ILE A 65 4.71 9.08 -1.83
CA ILE A 65 6.12 8.75 -1.67
C ILE A 65 6.94 9.66 -2.57
N GLU A 66 8.19 9.93 -2.22
CA GLU A 66 9.06 10.82 -2.98
C GLU A 66 10.23 10.04 -3.59
N GLY A 67 10.28 10.08 -4.92
CA GLY A 67 11.43 9.68 -5.71
C GLY A 67 12.12 10.92 -6.29
N LEU A 68 12.27 10.97 -7.61
CA LEU A 68 12.58 12.22 -8.32
C LEU A 68 11.39 13.19 -8.37
N GLN A 69 10.19 12.66 -8.18
CA GLN A 69 8.93 13.39 -8.10
C GLN A 69 8.10 12.85 -6.93
N VAL A 70 7.05 13.57 -6.56
CA VAL A 70 6.09 13.12 -5.54
C VAL A 70 4.98 12.32 -6.23
N HIS A 71 4.76 11.09 -5.78
CA HIS A 71 3.78 10.17 -6.34
C HIS A 71 2.71 9.82 -5.31
N GLU A 72 1.44 9.78 -5.70
CA GLU A 72 0.41 9.11 -4.89
C GLU A 72 0.75 7.62 -4.78
N ALA A 73 0.56 7.02 -3.60
CA ALA A 73 0.97 5.67 -3.32
C ALA A 73 -0.04 4.90 -2.45
N TYR A 74 -0.36 3.69 -2.89
CA TYR A 74 -1.15 2.70 -2.15
C TYR A 74 -0.23 1.63 -1.60
N LEU A 75 -0.52 1.11 -0.41
CA LEU A 75 0.30 0.06 0.21
C LEU A 75 0.10 -1.25 -0.55
N VAL A 76 1.19 -1.97 -0.80
CA VAL A 76 1.14 -3.39 -1.22
C VAL A 76 1.60 -4.22 -0.05
N ILE A 77 0.70 -5.04 0.49
CA ILE A 77 0.91 -5.82 1.71
C ILE A 77 0.90 -7.31 1.38
N SER A 78 1.91 -8.02 1.87
CA SER A 78 2.00 -9.49 1.82
C SER A 78 2.42 -10.00 3.19
N GLU A 79 1.73 -11.02 3.71
CA GLU A 79 2.04 -11.64 5.01
C GLU A 79 2.22 -10.63 6.17
N ALA A 80 1.35 -9.61 6.22
CA ALA A 80 1.42 -8.50 7.18
C ALA A 80 2.70 -7.64 7.12
N ALA A 81 3.45 -7.70 6.02
CA ALA A 81 4.55 -6.80 5.73
C ALA A 81 4.22 -5.88 4.55
N LEU A 82 4.67 -4.63 4.61
CA LEU A 82 4.73 -3.74 3.47
C LEU A 82 5.88 -4.17 2.56
N VAL A 83 5.55 -4.56 1.33
CA VAL A 83 6.54 -5.03 0.35
C VAL A 83 6.80 -4.01 -0.76
N GLY A 84 5.92 -3.02 -0.89
CA GLY A 84 6.05 -1.96 -1.89
C GLY A 84 4.83 -1.07 -1.96
N PHE A 85 4.74 -0.31 -3.05
CA PHE A 85 3.66 0.62 -3.34
C PHE A 85 3.10 0.40 -4.74
N TYR A 86 1.78 0.56 -4.87
CA TYR A 86 1.13 0.75 -6.15
C TYR A 86 0.94 2.24 -6.41
N LEU A 87 1.36 2.72 -7.59
CA LEU A 87 1.28 4.11 -8.01
C LEU A 87 0.07 4.27 -8.97
N PRO A 88 -1.09 4.74 -8.49
CA PRO A 88 -2.33 4.74 -9.28
C PRO A 88 -2.26 5.64 -10.51
N GLY A 89 -1.54 6.76 -10.45
CA GLY A 89 -1.36 7.66 -11.59
C GLY A 89 -0.55 7.05 -12.74
N GLU A 90 0.27 6.05 -12.45
CA GLU A 90 1.18 5.40 -13.41
C GLU A 90 0.78 3.96 -13.74
N SER A 91 -0.15 3.36 -12.98
CA SER A 91 -0.44 1.93 -13.03
C SER A 91 0.82 1.07 -12.90
N ASN A 92 1.67 1.44 -11.94
CA ASN A 92 2.98 0.83 -11.75
C ASN A 92 3.18 0.33 -10.31
N TYR A 93 4.00 -0.70 -10.16
CA TYR A 93 4.45 -1.21 -8.88
C TYR A 93 5.87 -0.68 -8.59
N SER A 94 6.06 -0.12 -7.39
CA SER A 94 7.36 0.30 -6.88
C SER A 94 7.72 -0.57 -5.67
N ALA A 95 8.80 -1.35 -5.80
CA ALA A 95 9.25 -2.24 -4.72
C ALA A 95 9.88 -1.44 -3.57
N LEU A 96 9.72 -1.95 -2.35
CA LEU A 96 10.49 -1.49 -1.20
C LEU A 96 11.67 -2.46 -0.98
N SER A 97 12.91 -1.96 -1.04
CA SER A 97 14.08 -2.83 -0.87
C SER A 97 14.10 -3.55 0.47
N HIS A 98 13.61 -2.90 1.53
CA HIS A 98 13.51 -3.49 2.86
C HIS A 98 12.05 -3.57 3.28
N HIS A 99 11.50 -4.79 3.33
CA HIS A 99 10.13 -5.00 3.78
C HIS A 99 9.92 -4.50 5.21
N VAL A 100 8.79 -3.84 5.47
CA VAL A 100 8.47 -3.27 6.78
C VAL A 100 7.31 -4.04 7.39
N ALA A 101 7.53 -4.68 8.54
CA ALA A 101 6.46 -5.35 9.26
C ALA A 101 5.38 -4.35 9.70
N LEU A 102 4.11 -4.66 9.43
CA LEU A 102 2.97 -3.85 9.81
C LEU A 102 2.16 -4.55 10.89
N THR A 103 1.79 -3.82 11.94
CA THR A 103 0.77 -4.27 12.90
C THR A 103 -0.56 -3.70 12.48
N ILE A 104 -1.45 -4.53 11.94
CA ILE A 104 -2.74 -4.12 11.37
C ILE A 104 -3.91 -4.88 12.00
N GLY A 105 -5.07 -4.22 12.08
CA GLY A 105 -6.33 -4.82 12.52
C GLY A 105 -7.45 -4.52 11.53
N ASN A 106 -8.44 -5.40 11.45
CA ASN A 106 -9.63 -5.18 10.63
C ASN A 106 -10.50 -4.07 11.24
N VAL A 107 -11.07 -3.23 10.38
CA VAL A 107 -12.06 -2.22 10.76
C VAL A 107 -13.44 -2.77 10.39
N SER A 108 -14.25 -3.06 11.40
CA SER A 108 -15.68 -3.34 11.19
C SER A 108 -16.39 -2.04 10.80
N ASN A 109 -17.21 -2.08 9.76
CA ASN A 109 -18.25 -1.07 9.56
C ASN A 109 -19.36 -1.38 10.57
N ASP A 110 -19.28 -0.82 11.78
CA ASP A 110 -20.48 -0.62 12.62
C ASP A 110 -21.36 0.49 12.03
#